data_AF-A0A174PFR5-F1
#
_entry.id   AF-A0A174PFR5-F1
#
_cell.length_a   1.000
_cell.length_b   1.000
_cell.length_c   1.000
_cell.angle_alpha   90.00
_cell.angle_beta   90.00
_cell.angle_gamma   90.00
#
_symmetry.space_group_name_H-M   'P 1'
#
loop_
_entity.id
_entity.type
_entity.pdbx_description
1 polymer ?
#
loop_
_entity_poly.entity_id
_entity_poly.type
_entity_poly.pdbx_seq_one_letter_code
_entity_poly.pdbx_strand_id
1 'polypeptide(L)'
;MAELEHVVKIFSLLEAAEKEQPFLTREQKQDLYRIAFHKESMEEVEKIILQLQAPHAGKEEKERILYHYLEPFSQVPENILQIENYIFQLQYMTYEKEKANHMLEALLKQENIQYDLEAMLAEGKTKAAVLAKKDRAMG
;
A
#
# COMPACT_ATOMS: atom_id res chain seq x y z
N MET A 1 -12.10 -8.70 -1.82
CA MET A 1 -11.80 -7.70 -0.76
C MET A 1 -10.50 -8.07 -0.03
N ALA A 2 -10.29 -9.34 0.31
CA ALA A 2 -9.05 -9.83 0.93
C ALA A 2 -7.79 -9.51 0.10
N GLU A 3 -7.88 -9.51 -1.23
CA GLU A 3 -6.77 -9.25 -2.14
C GLU A 3 -6.18 -7.85 -1.98
N LEU A 4 -7.03 -6.84 -1.74
CA LEU A 4 -6.59 -5.47 -1.49
C LEU A 4 -6.07 -5.29 -0.06
N GLU A 5 -6.67 -5.99 0.91
CA GLU A 5 -6.18 -6.01 2.29
C GLU A 5 -4.75 -6.55 2.36
N HIS A 6 -4.45 -7.57 1.54
CA HIS A 6 -3.12 -8.14 1.44
C HIS A 6 -2.10 -7.10 0.97
N VAL A 7 -2.40 -6.40 -0.13
CA VAL A 7 -1.53 -5.35 -0.69
C VAL A 7 -1.30 -4.22 0.32
N VAL A 8 -2.35 -3.76 1.01
CA VAL A 8 -2.24 -2.71 2.02
C VAL A 8 -1.38 -3.17 3.20
N LYS A 9 -1.59 -4.40 3.69
CA LYS A 9 -0.81 -4.96 4.80
C LYS A 9 0.67 -5.10 4.42
N ILE A 10 1.00 -5.44 3.18
CA ILE A 10 2.40 -5.48 2.72
C ILE A 10 3.10 -4.12 2.92
N PHE A 11 2.46 -2.99 2.62
CA PHE A 11 3.12 -1.69 2.77
C PHE A 11 3.64 -1.48 4.19
N SER A 12 2.80 -1.77 5.19
CA SER A 12 3.20 -1.70 6.60
C SER A 12 4.30 -2.70 6.97
N LEU A 13 4.24 -3.93 6.45
CA LEU A 13 5.25 -4.96 6.70
C LEU A 13 6.60 -4.57 6.10
N LEU A 14 6.63 -4.10 4.85
CA LEU A 14 7.85 -3.65 4.20
C LEU A 14 8.42 -2.41 4.86
N GLU A 15 7.59 -1.46 5.27
CA GLU A 15 8.05 -0.28 6.00
C GLU A 15 8.72 -0.68 7.32
N ALA A 16 8.11 -1.59 8.09
CA ALA A 16 8.70 -2.09 9.34
C ALA A 16 10.00 -2.87 9.08
N ALA A 17 10.00 -3.70 8.03
CA ALA A 17 11.13 -4.54 7.64
C ALA A 17 12.34 -3.75 7.11
N GLU A 18 12.08 -2.65 6.40
CA GLU A 18 13.12 -1.83 5.76
C GLU A 18 13.50 -0.59 6.57
N LYS A 19 12.94 -0.44 7.77
CA LYS A 19 13.18 0.71 8.65
C LYS A 19 14.67 1.02 8.86
N GLU A 20 15.47 -0.03 9.04
CA GLU A 20 16.93 0.10 9.25
C GLU A 20 17.70 0.08 7.92
N GLN A 21 17.30 -0.79 6.99
CA GLN A 21 17.95 -0.93 5.70
C GLN A 21 16.99 -1.47 4.63
N PRO A 22 16.92 -0.84 3.44
CA PRO A 22 16.16 -1.40 2.32
C PRO A 22 16.80 -2.70 1.84
N PHE A 23 15.99 -3.74 1.64
CA PHE A 23 16.46 -5.03 1.13
C PHE A 23 15.84 -5.39 -0.23
N LEU A 24 14.78 -4.70 -0.66
CA LEU A 24 14.16 -4.87 -1.98
C LEU A 24 14.35 -3.63 -2.86
N THR A 25 14.56 -3.87 -4.15
CA THR A 25 14.47 -2.80 -5.17
C THR A 25 13.02 -2.42 -5.41
N ARG A 26 12.78 -1.29 -6.09
CA ARG A 26 11.43 -0.87 -6.48
C ARG A 26 10.69 -1.92 -7.33
N GLU A 27 11.39 -2.56 -8.26
CA GLU A 27 10.85 -3.61 -9.13
C GLU A 27 10.44 -4.83 -8.33
N GLN A 28 11.33 -5.30 -7.44
CA GLN A 28 11.05 -6.43 -6.55
C GLN A 28 9.86 -6.17 -5.61
N LYS A 29 9.65 -4.92 -5.18
CA LYS A 29 8.46 -4.55 -4.41
C LYS A 29 7.19 -4.63 -5.25
N GLN A 30 7.23 -4.21 -6.52
CA GLN A 30 6.07 -4.33 -7.41
C GLN A 30 5.70 -5.79 -7.66
N ASP A 31 6.70 -6.64 -7.87
CA ASP A 31 6.52 -8.09 -7.97
C ASP A 31 5.86 -8.67 -6.73
N LEU A 32 6.34 -8.26 -5.55
CA LEU A 32 5.78 -8.68 -4.28
C LEU A 32 4.32 -8.20 -4.09
N TYR A 33 3.98 -6.97 -4.50
CA TYR A 33 2.60 -6.49 -4.46
C TYR A 33 1.67 -7.32 -5.34
N ARG A 34 2.15 -7.70 -6.53
CA ARG A 34 1.40 -8.57 -7.44
C ARG A 34 1.21 -9.97 -6.85
N ILE A 35 2.25 -10.54 -6.25
CA ILE A 35 2.13 -11.81 -5.52
C ILE A 35 1.07 -11.70 -4.42
N ALA A 36 1.13 -10.65 -3.59
CA ALA A 36 0.14 -10.41 -2.53
C ALA A 36 -1.30 -10.37 -3.05
N PHE A 37 -1.47 -9.67 -4.17
CA PHE A 37 -2.75 -9.42 -4.79
C PHE A 37 -3.42 -10.72 -5.27
N HIS A 38 -2.64 -11.71 -5.70
CA HIS A 38 -3.17 -12.99 -6.18
C HIS A 38 -3.11 -14.13 -5.16
N LYS A 39 -2.45 -13.95 -4.02
CA LYS A 39 -2.38 -14.97 -2.98
C LYS A 39 -3.62 -14.97 -2.10
N GLU A 40 -4.16 -16.16 -1.84
CA GLU A 40 -5.32 -16.35 -0.98
C GLU A 40 -4.99 -16.20 0.51
N SER A 41 -3.73 -16.42 0.91
CA SER A 41 -3.29 -16.35 2.31
C SER A 41 -2.16 -15.35 2.52
N MET A 42 -2.34 -14.45 3.48
CA MET A 42 -1.26 -13.57 3.95
C MET A 42 -0.09 -14.31 4.58
N GLU A 43 -0.32 -15.49 5.15
CA GLU A 43 0.75 -16.27 5.77
C GLU A 43 1.76 -16.75 4.73
N GLU A 44 1.30 -17.03 3.50
CA GLU A 44 2.20 -17.34 2.38
C GLU A 44 3.02 -16.11 1.99
N VAL A 45 2.37 -14.95 1.89
CA VAL A 45 3.04 -13.68 1.56
C VAL A 45 4.10 -13.33 2.60
N GLU A 46 3.80 -13.48 3.89
CA GLU A 46 4.73 -13.24 4.99
C GLU A 46 5.94 -14.20 4.92
N LYS A 47 5.72 -15.48 4.59
CA LYS A 47 6.82 -16.43 4.36
C LYS A 47 7.73 -16.02 3.21
N ILE A 48 7.18 -15.47 2.13
CA ILE A 48 7.97 -14.96 1.00
C ILE A 48 8.83 -13.78 1.45
N ILE A 49 8.26 -12.84 2.21
CA ILE A 49 9.03 -11.71 2.77
C ILE A 49 10.20 -12.22 3.63
N LEU A 50 9.98 -13.21 4.49
CA LEU A 50 11.03 -13.81 5.31
C LEU A 50 12.15 -14.46 4.46
N GLN A 51 11.79 -15.14 3.36
CA GLN A 51 12.77 -15.70 2.42
C GLN A 51 13.61 -14.59 1.75
N LEU A 52 12.95 -13.50 1.34
CA LEU A 52 13.62 -12.36 0.72
C LEU A 52 14.53 -11.59 1.70
N GLN A 53 14.22 -11.60 2.98
CA GLN A 53 15.03 -10.97 4.03
C GLN A 53 16.26 -11.81 4.43
N ALA A 54 16.37 -13.05 3.96
CA ALA A 54 17.44 -13.93 4.38
C ALA A 54 18.82 -13.29 4.10
N PRO A 55 19.78 -13.31 5.05
CA PRO A 55 21.06 -12.60 4.91
C PRO A 55 21.90 -13.00 3.69
N HIS A 56 21.67 -14.21 3.16
CA HIS A 56 22.34 -14.76 1.99
C HIS A 56 21.60 -14.48 0.67
N ALA A 57 20.39 -13.92 0.73
CA ALA A 57 19.59 -13.60 -0.45
C ALA A 57 20.13 -12.32 -1.12
N GLY A 58 21.07 -12.52 -2.03
CA GLY A 58 21.54 -11.49 -2.96
C GLY A 58 20.44 -11.07 -3.94
N LYS A 59 20.73 -10.06 -4.78
CA LYS A 59 19.77 -9.52 -5.74
C LYS A 59 19.19 -10.59 -6.68
N GLU A 60 20.05 -11.40 -7.29
CA GLU A 60 19.63 -12.46 -8.23
C GLU A 60 18.79 -13.54 -7.55
N GLU A 61 19.12 -13.90 -6.30
CA GLU A 61 18.37 -14.91 -5.56
C GLU A 61 16.96 -14.40 -5.22
N LYS A 62 16.83 -13.13 -4.83
CA LYS A 62 15.53 -12.48 -4.61
C LYS A 62 14.69 -12.47 -5.88
N GLU A 63 15.29 -12.19 -7.03
CA GLU A 63 14.61 -12.24 -8.34
C GLU A 63 14.13 -13.66 -8.65
N ARG A 64 14.95 -14.69 -8.39
CA ARG A 64 14.54 -16.10 -8.57
C ARG A 64 13.37 -16.49 -7.67
N ILE A 65 13.42 -16.09 -6.39
CA ILE A 65 12.33 -16.33 -5.44
C ILE A 65 11.04 -15.69 -5.94
N LEU A 66 11.07 -14.41 -6.30
CA LEU A 66 9.89 -13.69 -6.79
C LEU A 66 9.37 -14.30 -8.10
N TYR A 67 10.25 -14.62 -9.04
CA TYR A 67 9.87 -15.24 -10.31
C TYR A 67 9.17 -16.59 -10.12
N HIS A 68 9.63 -17.40 -9.17
CA HIS A 68 8.98 -18.68 -8.85
C HIS A 68 7.51 -18.51 -8.45
N TYR A 69 7.18 -17.47 -7.68
CA TYR A 69 5.79 -17.20 -7.29
C TYR A 69 4.99 -16.44 -8.35
N LEU A 70 5.66 -15.74 -9.26
CA LEU A 70 5.03 -15.02 -10.37
C LEU A 70 4.80 -15.86 -11.62
N GLU A 71 5.52 -16.99 -11.77
CA GLU A 71 5.40 -17.89 -12.92
C GLU A 71 3.94 -18.22 -13.30
N PRO A 72 3.01 -18.51 -12.36
CA PRO A 72 1.61 -18.78 -12.68
C PRO A 72 0.88 -17.60 -13.36
N PHE A 73 1.39 -16.39 -13.21
CA PHE A 73 0.82 -15.14 -13.74
C PHE A 73 1.60 -14.60 -14.96
N SER A 74 2.52 -15.39 -15.51
CA SER A 74 3.38 -14.98 -16.65
C SER A 74 2.63 -14.71 -17.97
N GLN A 75 1.40 -15.19 -18.10
CA GLN A 75 0.56 -15.00 -19.31
C GLN A 75 -0.51 -13.92 -19.14
N VAL A 76 -0.45 -13.11 -18.08
CA VAL A 76 -1.42 -12.03 -17.86
C VAL A 76 -1.26 -10.96 -18.94
N PRO A 77 -2.35 -10.56 -19.63
CA PRO A 77 -2.30 -9.52 -20.65
C PRO A 77 -1.78 -8.17 -20.10
N GLU A 78 -1.04 -7.43 -20.90
CA GLU A 78 -0.42 -6.14 -20.53
C GLU A 78 -1.44 -5.14 -19.96
N ASN A 79 -2.65 -5.07 -20.53
CA ASN A 79 -3.69 -4.18 -20.03
C ASN A 79 -4.15 -4.52 -18.60
N ILE A 80 -4.11 -5.80 -18.22
CA ILE A 80 -4.41 -6.23 -16.85
C ILE A 80 -3.26 -5.85 -15.92
N LEU A 81 -2.01 -6.06 -16.35
CA LEU A 81 -0.83 -5.64 -15.57
C LEU A 81 -0.85 -4.13 -15.30
N GLN A 82 -1.25 -3.32 -16.28
CA GLN A 82 -1.40 -1.87 -16.12
C GLN A 82 -2.49 -1.49 -15.11
N ILE A 83 -3.62 -2.20 -15.13
CA ILE A 83 -4.71 -1.99 -14.15
C ILE A 83 -4.23 -2.32 -12.74
N GLU A 84 -3.56 -3.45 -12.55
CA GLU A 84 -2.99 -3.83 -11.25
C GLU A 84 -1.96 -2.81 -10.75
N ASN A 85 -1.05 -2.38 -11.62
CA ASN A 85 -0.07 -1.36 -11.28
C ASN A 85 -0.75 -0.06 -10.83
N TYR A 86 -1.84 0.33 -11.48
CA TYR A 86 -2.63 1.50 -11.09
C TYR A 86 -3.33 1.30 -9.74
N ILE A 87 -3.91 0.12 -9.50
CA ILE A 87 -4.48 -0.25 -8.20
C ILE A 87 -3.42 -0.11 -7.10
N PHE A 88 -2.23 -0.68 -7.29
CA PHE A 88 -1.15 -0.63 -6.29
C PHE A 88 -0.69 0.81 -6.02
N GLN A 89 -0.61 1.65 -7.05
CA GLN A 89 -0.31 3.08 -6.88
C GLN A 89 -1.37 3.79 -6.05
N LEU A 90 -2.66 3.57 -6.32
CA LEU A 90 -3.74 4.17 -5.56
C LEU A 90 -3.76 3.70 -4.10
N GLN A 91 -3.53 2.42 -3.86
CA GLN A 91 -3.45 1.87 -2.50
C GLN A 91 -2.26 2.44 -1.73
N TYR A 92 -1.10 2.55 -2.38
CA TYR A 92 0.10 3.15 -1.76
C TYR A 92 -0.12 4.64 -1.42
N MET A 93 -0.70 5.41 -2.35
CA MET A 93 -1.06 6.82 -2.09
C MET A 93 -2.04 6.95 -0.93
N THR A 94 -3.00 6.03 -0.82
CA THR A 94 -3.99 6.02 0.26
C THR A 94 -3.33 5.71 1.60
N TYR A 95 -2.46 4.70 1.65
CA TYR A 95 -1.67 4.33 2.82
C TYR A 95 -0.84 5.50 3.35
N GLU A 96 -0.05 6.15 2.49
CA GLU A 96 0.79 7.29 2.90
C GLU A 96 -0.04 8.49 3.37
N LYS A 97 -1.18 8.76 2.72
CA LYS A 97 -2.12 9.81 3.14
C LYS A 97 -2.70 9.52 4.53
N GLU A 98 -3.13 8.28 4.79
CA GLU A 98 -3.69 7.89 6.09
C GLU A 98 -2.64 7.96 7.20
N LYS A 99 -1.42 7.51 6.92
CA LYS A 99 -0.28 7.67 7.83
C LYS A 99 0.00 9.14 8.16
N ALA A 100 0.05 10.02 7.15
CA ALA A 100 0.23 11.46 7.35
C ALA A 100 -0.89 12.05 8.22
N ASN A 101 -2.14 11.64 8.00
CA ASN A 101 -3.27 12.06 8.82
C ASN A 101 -3.14 11.60 10.28
N HIS A 102 -2.74 10.36 10.52
CA HIS A 102 -2.51 9.86 11.88
C HIS A 102 -1.36 10.57 12.60
N MET A 103 -0.28 10.90 11.88
CA MET A 103 0.80 11.72 12.42
C MET A 103 0.32 13.12 12.80
N LEU A 104 -0.50 13.75 11.94
CA LEU A 104 -1.10 15.05 12.23
C LEU A 104 -2.04 14.99 13.45
N GLU A 105 -2.90 13.96 13.53
CA GLU A 105 -3.75 13.72 14.69
C GLU A 105 -2.94 13.58 15.98
N ALA A 106 -1.82 12.83 15.94
CA ALA A 106 -0.96 12.65 17.10
C ALA A 106 -0.32 13.97 17.57
N LEU A 107 0.19 14.78 16.64
CA LEU A 107 0.77 16.10 16.95
C LEU A 107 -0.28 17.05 17.56
N LEU A 108 -1.48 17.10 16.99
CA LEU A 108 -2.54 17.99 17.48
C LEU A 108 -3.04 17.59 18.87
N LYS A 109 -3.04 16.30 19.19
CA LYS A 109 -3.29 15.81 20.55
C LYS A 109 -2.18 16.20 21.53
N GLN A 110 -0.92 16.08 21.11
CA GLN A 110 0.24 16.47 21.95
C GLN A 110 0.21 17.96 22.31
N GLU A 111 -0.12 18.81 21.35
CA GLU A 111 -0.19 20.27 21.55
C GLU A 111 -1.51 20.74 22.22
N ASN A 112 -2.42 19.82 22.57
CA ASN A 112 -3.75 20.11 23.13
C ASN A 112 -4.63 21.00 22.22
N ILE A 113 -4.45 20.88 20.90
CA ILE A 113 -5.17 21.62 19.84
C ILE A 113 -6.36 20.78 19.31
N GLN A 114 -6.73 19.72 20.03
CA GLN A 114 -7.68 18.69 19.54
C GLN A 114 -9.05 19.24 19.13
N TYR A 115 -9.48 20.36 19.73
CA TYR A 115 -10.72 21.05 19.37
C TYR A 115 -10.69 21.66 17.95
N ASP A 116 -9.53 22.16 17.51
CA ASP A 116 -9.39 22.75 16.17
C ASP A 116 -9.34 21.67 15.08
N LEU A 117 -8.83 20.48 15.38
CA LEU A 117 -8.80 19.36 14.43
C LEU A 117 -10.20 18.83 14.12
N GLU A 118 -11.03 18.61 15.15
CA GLU A 118 -12.41 18.16 14.97
C GLU A 118 -13.22 19.20 14.17
N ALA A 119 -13.00 20.49 14.45
CA ALA A 119 -13.59 21.58 13.67
C ALA A 119 -13.11 21.57 12.20
N MET A 120 -11.81 21.44 11.94
CA MET A 120 -11.25 21.39 10.58
C MET A 120 -11.70 20.15 9.79
N LEU A 121 -11.80 18.98 10.44
CA LEU A 121 -12.30 17.75 9.81
C LEU A 121 -13.79 17.85 9.49
N ALA A 122 -14.59 18.45 10.38
CA ALA A 122 -16.00 18.72 10.12
C ALA A 122 -16.17 19.74 8.97
N GLU A 123 -15.33 20.77 8.93
CA GLU A 123 -15.33 21.77 7.86
C GLU A 123 -14.90 21.17 6.51
N GLY A 124 -13.92 20.26 6.49
CA GLY A 124 -13.51 19.53 5.29
C GLY A 124 -14.61 18.62 4.75
N LYS A 125 -15.30 17.87 5.62
CA LYS A 125 -16.43 17.01 5.25
C LYS A 125 -17.63 17.80 4.71
N THR A 126 -17.93 18.94 5.32
CA THR A 126 -19.02 19.81 4.85
C THR A 126 -18.69 20.46 3.51
N LYS A 127 -17.45 20.95 3.30
CA LYS A 127 -17.01 21.49 2.00
C LYS A 127 -17.06 20.44 0.89
N ALA A 128 -16.60 19.21 1.15
CA ALA A 128 -16.68 18.10 0.19
C ALA A 128 -18.14 17.76 -0.16
N ALA A 129 -19.03 17.73 0.83
CA ALA A 129 -20.46 17.47 0.60
C ALA A 129 -21.15 18.61 -0.17
N VAL A 130 -20.75 19.87 0.05
CA VAL A 130 -21.28 21.03 -0.69
C VAL A 130 -20.82 21.01 -2.15
N LEU A 131 -19.54 20.73 -2.40
CA LEU A 131 -19.00 20.59 -3.75
C LEU A 131 -19.70 19.46 -4.52
N ALA A 132 -19.87 18.28 -3.90
CA ALA A 132 -20.57 17.16 -4.49
C ALA A 132 -22.06 17.44 -4.81
N LYS A 133 -22.73 18.30 -4.03
CA LYS A 133 -24.10 18.74 -4.33
C LYS A 133 -24.16 19.77 -5.44
N LYS A 134 -23.17 20.67 -5.52
CA LYS A 134 -23.08 21.69 -6.58
C LYS A 134 -22.85 21.05 -7.95
N ASP A 135 -22.00 20.02 -8.03
CA ASP A 135 -21.72 19.31 -9.28
C ASP A 135 -22.93 18.51 -9.79
N ARG A 136 -23.77 17.98 -8.89
CA ARG A 136 -25.04 17.31 -9.26
C ARG A 136 -26.14 18.27 -9.70
N ALA A 137 -26.05 19.55 -9.37
CA ALA A 137 -27.04 20.55 -9.74
C ALA A 137 -26.73 21.26 -11.07
N MET A 138 -25.54 21.06 -11.64
CA MET A 138 -25.10 21.66 -12.92
C MET A 138 -24.95 20.65 -14.08
N GLY A 139 -25.31 19.38 -13.88
CA GLY A 139 -25.44 18.37 -14.93
C GLY A 139 -26.89 18.02 -15.18
#